data_AF-A0A348Z2R3-F1
#
_entry.id   AF-A0A348Z2R3-F1
#
_cell.length_a   1.000
_cell.length_b   1.000
_cell.length_c   1.000
_cell.angle_alpha   90.00
_cell.angle_beta   90.00
_cell.angle_gamma   90.00
#
_symmetry.space_group_name_H-M   'P 1'
#
loop_
_entity.id
_entity.type
_entity.pdbx_description
1 polymer ?
#
loop_
_entity_poly.entity_id
_entity_poly.type
_entity_poly.pdbx_seq_one_letter_code
_entity_poly.pdbx_strand_id
1 'polypeptide(L)'
;MVQIEKDLIRVQILLELYEKLFCICNYADITRQEYKISGRNKCEIIAALYYLSDRGYITVRTTNKDDVLIIFIRARGIDEIELKIKKATTTVLTCTFDKLLIPSFDDVIDN
;
A
#
# COMPACT_ATOMS: atom_id res chain seq x y z
N MET A 1 10.12 0.07 -18.03
CA MET A 1 9.14 0.36 -16.97
C MET A 1 9.24 1.82 -16.55
N VAL A 2 8.17 2.57 -16.71
CA VAL A 2 8.07 3.99 -16.35
C VAL A 2 8.06 4.13 -14.81
N GLN A 3 8.38 5.31 -14.28
CA GLN A 3 8.47 5.52 -12.82
C GLN A 3 7.15 5.16 -12.10
N ILE A 4 6.01 5.50 -12.70
CA ILE A 4 4.70 5.21 -12.14
C ILE A 4 4.45 3.71 -11.97
N GLU A 5 4.90 2.90 -12.93
CA GLU A 5 4.77 1.43 -12.86
C GLU A 5 5.64 0.85 -11.73
N LYS A 6 6.84 1.41 -11.49
CA LYS A 6 7.70 1.00 -10.37
C LYS A 6 7.04 1.30 -9.03
N ASP A 7 6.42 2.47 -8.92
CA ASP A 7 5.74 2.88 -7.71
C ASP A 7 4.48 2.06 -7.46
N LEU A 8 3.74 1.70 -8.52
CA LEU A 8 2.61 0.77 -8.43
C LEU A 8 3.02 -0.61 -7.90
N ILE A 9 4.12 -1.20 -8.40
CA ILE A 9 4.61 -2.50 -7.89
C ILE A 9 4.93 -2.40 -6.39
N ARG A 10 5.58 -1.32 -5.96
CA ARG A 10 5.94 -1.13 -4.54
C ARG A 10 4.70 -1.02 -3.66
N VAL A 11 3.70 -0.24 -4.09
CA VAL A 11 2.44 -0.08 -3.37
C VAL A 11 1.69 -1.41 -3.32
N GLN A 12 1.64 -2.14 -4.44
CA GLN A 12 0.98 -3.44 -4.52
C GLN A 12 1.59 -4.44 -3.53
N ILE A 13 2.94 -4.55 -3.47
CA ILE A 13 3.63 -5.42 -2.51
C ILE A 13 3.26 -5.05 -1.07
N LEU A 14 3.29 -3.76 -0.71
CA LEU A 14 2.95 -3.33 0.65
C LEU A 14 1.49 -3.62 1.00
N LEU A 15 0.56 -3.42 0.06
CA LEU A 15 -0.85 -3.70 0.26
C LEU A 15 -1.11 -5.19 0.46
N GLU A 16 -0.52 -6.05 -0.37
CA GLU A 16 -0.64 -7.51 -0.23
C GLU A 16 -0.13 -7.99 1.12
N LEU A 17 1.03 -7.48 1.57
CA LEU A 17 1.57 -7.83 2.89
C LEU A 17 0.68 -7.31 4.03
N TYR A 18 0.10 -6.12 3.90
CA TYR A 18 -0.84 -5.56 4.86
C TYR A 18 -2.11 -6.41 4.96
N GLU A 19 -2.71 -6.82 3.84
CA GLU A 19 -3.90 -7.69 3.84
C GLU A 19 -3.60 -9.04 4.48
N LYS A 20 -2.45 -9.66 4.14
CA LYS A 20 -2.05 -10.95 4.68
C LYS A 20 -1.74 -10.91 6.17
N LEU A 21 -1.33 -9.77 6.72
CA LEU A 21 -1.12 -9.60 8.16
C LEU A 21 -2.39 -9.96 8.97
N PHE A 22 -3.57 -9.59 8.47
CA PHE A 22 -4.85 -9.86 9.14
C PHE A 22 -5.39 -11.28 8.90
N CYS A 23 -4.74 -12.07 8.04
CA CYS A 23 -5.10 -13.48 7.83
C CYS A 23 -4.39 -14.42 8.82
N ILE A 24 -3.53 -13.90 9.69
CA ILE A 24 -2.69 -14.70 10.59
C ILE A 24 -3.36 -14.82 11.96
N CYS A 25 -3.74 -16.03 12.33
CA CYS A 25 -4.42 -16.30 13.59
C CYS A 25 -3.47 -16.54 14.78
N ASN A 26 -2.16 -16.70 14.53
CA ASN A 26 -1.16 -16.98 15.57
C ASN A 26 0.06 -16.06 15.42
N TYR A 27 0.45 -15.41 16.51
CA TYR A 27 1.57 -14.48 16.55
C TYR A 27 2.89 -15.10 16.04
N ALA A 28 3.13 -16.39 16.31
CA ALA A 28 4.34 -17.08 15.85
C ALA A 28 4.46 -17.10 14.31
N ASP A 29 3.33 -17.16 13.61
CA ASP A 29 3.26 -17.32 12.16
C ASP A 29 3.48 -16.00 11.41
N ILE A 30 3.37 -14.85 12.10
CA ILE A 30 3.68 -13.52 11.55
C ILE A 30 5.09 -13.48 10.99
N THR A 31 6.03 -14.17 11.64
CA THR A 31 7.45 -14.18 11.27
C THR A 31 7.83 -15.23 10.24
N ARG A 32 6.89 -16.09 9.81
CA ARG A 32 7.10 -17.25 8.93
C ARG A 32 6.36 -17.17 7.60
N GLN A 33 5.86 -15.99 7.24
CA GLN A 33 5.12 -15.80 6.00
C GLN A 33 6.05 -15.95 4.79
N GLU A 34 5.98 -17.12 4.16
CA GLU A 34 6.71 -17.46 2.94
C GLU A 34 5.94 -17.00 1.69
N TYR A 35 6.62 -16.33 0.77
CA TYR A 35 6.10 -15.87 -0.50
C TYR A 35 6.98 -16.36 -1.63
N LYS A 36 6.36 -16.92 -2.66
CA LYS A 36 7.04 -17.32 -3.89
C LYS A 36 7.01 -16.17 -4.90
N ILE A 37 8.18 -15.70 -5.31
CA ILE A 37 8.29 -14.76 -6.43
C ILE A 37 8.04 -15.54 -7.71
N SER A 38 6.98 -15.19 -8.42
CA SER A 38 6.60 -15.83 -9.67
C SER A 38 6.22 -14.77 -10.71
N GLY A 39 6.36 -15.12 -11.99
CA GLY A 39 5.96 -14.25 -13.10
C GLY A 39 7.14 -13.71 -13.91
N ARG A 40 6.81 -13.05 -15.03
CA ARG A 40 7.79 -12.52 -16.00
C ARG A 40 8.58 -11.32 -15.48
N ASN A 41 8.10 -10.64 -14.44
CA ASN A 41 8.66 -9.39 -13.92
C ASN A 41 9.49 -9.61 -12.64
N LYS A 42 10.20 -10.74 -12.58
CA LYS A 42 10.92 -11.20 -11.37
C LYS A 42 11.98 -10.19 -10.92
N CYS A 43 12.72 -9.62 -11.87
CA CYS A 43 13.77 -8.62 -11.60
C CYS A 43 13.17 -7.37 -10.95
N GLU A 44 12.04 -6.89 -11.46
CA GLU A 44 11.33 -5.72 -10.98
C GLU A 44 10.78 -5.93 -9.57
N ILE A 45 10.23 -7.12 -9.28
CA ILE A 45 9.76 -7.50 -7.95
C ILE A 45 10.94 -7.52 -6.97
N ILE A 46 12.06 -8.15 -7.33
CA ILE A 46 13.26 -8.19 -6.48
C ILE A 46 13.79 -6.78 -6.20
N ALA A 47 13.85 -5.92 -7.21
CA ALA A 47 14.29 -4.53 -7.05
C ALA A 47 13.33 -3.73 -6.16
N ALA A 48 12.01 -3.95 -6.28
CA ALA A 48 11.02 -3.32 -5.42
C ALA A 48 11.13 -3.79 -3.96
N LEU A 49 11.32 -5.10 -3.73
CA LEU A 49 11.55 -5.67 -2.41
C LEU A 49 12.81 -5.11 -1.75
N TYR A 50 13.91 -5.02 -2.51
CA TYR A 50 15.15 -4.39 -2.03
C TYR A 50 14.89 -2.94 -1.59
N TYR A 51 14.24 -2.15 -2.43
CA TYR A 51 13.92 -0.76 -2.13
C TYR A 51 13.04 -0.62 -0.87
N LEU A 52 11.96 -1.41 -0.77
CA LEU A 52 11.05 -1.35 0.37
C LEU A 52 11.73 -1.78 1.68
N SER A 53 12.61 -2.78 1.61
CA SER A 53 13.40 -3.24 2.74
C SER A 53 14.40 -2.18 3.20
N ASP A 54 15.12 -1.56 2.27
CA ASP A 54 16.09 -0.48 2.55
C ASP A 54 15.41 0.73 3.22
N ARG A 55 14.21 1.08 2.77
CA ARG A 55 13.39 2.13 3.39
C ARG A 55 12.77 1.73 4.74
N GLY A 56 12.94 0.48 5.17
CA GLY A 56 12.45 -0.04 6.44
C GLY A 56 10.94 -0.26 6.49
N TYR A 57 10.27 -0.39 5.34
CA TYR A 57 8.84 -0.69 5.29
C TYR A 57 8.55 -2.18 5.48
N ILE A 58 9.48 -3.05 5.06
CA ILE A 58 9.37 -4.50 5.18
C ILE A 58 10.67 -5.10 5.70
N THR A 59 10.61 -6.36 6.12
CA THR A 59 11.80 -7.21 6.27
C THR A 59 11.72 -8.33 5.25
N VAL A 60 12.85 -8.65 4.62
CA VAL A 60 12.99 -9.79 3.70
C VAL A 60 14.07 -10.72 4.24
N ARG A 61 13.80 -12.03 4.25
CA ARG A 61 14.77 -13.08 4.56
C ARG A 61 14.73 -14.14 3.46
N THR A 62 15.90 -14.67 3.12
CA THR A 62 16.02 -15.75 2.15
C THR A 62 15.62 -17.08 2.78
N THR A 63 15.14 -18.01 1.95
CA THR A 63 14.93 -19.40 2.34
C THR A 63 15.86 -20.32 1.53
N ASN A 64 15.87 -21.61 1.85
CA ASN A 64 16.61 -22.62 1.09
C ASN A 64 15.85 -23.08 -0.16
N LYS A 65 14.65 -22.56 -0.42
CA LYS A 65 13.83 -22.88 -1.58
C LYS A 65 14.02 -21.80 -2.65
N ASP A 66 14.18 -22.22 -3.89
CA ASP A 66 14.31 -21.29 -5.02
C ASP A 66 13.09 -20.36 -5.10
N ASP A 67 13.38 -19.06 -5.22
CA ASP A 67 12.40 -17.99 -5.38
C ASP A 67 11.39 -17.85 -4.25
N VAL A 68 11.63 -18.46 -3.09
CA VAL A 68 10.79 -18.30 -1.90
C VAL A 68 11.52 -17.46 -0.87
N LEU A 69 10.84 -16.41 -0.40
CA LEU A 69 11.34 -15.49 0.61
C LEU A 69 10.37 -15.43 1.79
N ILE A 70 10.90 -15.22 2.98
CA ILE A 70 10.10 -14.85 4.14
C ILE A 70 10.02 -13.33 4.15
N ILE A 71 8.80 -12.79 4.10
CA ILE A 71 8.57 -11.34 4.01
C ILE A 71 7.54 -10.96 5.08
N PHE A 72 7.80 -9.87 5.80
CA PHE A 72 6.79 -9.32 6.71
C PHE A 72 6.84 -7.79 6.71
N ILE A 73 5.66 -7.19 6.76
CA ILE A 73 5.50 -5.74 6.84
C ILE A 73 5.88 -5.24 8.24
N ARG A 74 6.53 -4.08 8.30
CA ARG A 74 6.84 -3.38 9.55
C ARG A 74 5.80 -2.31 9.83
N ALA A 75 5.75 -1.81 11.06
CA ALA A 75 4.86 -0.71 11.45
C ALA A 75 4.91 0.47 10.45
N ARG A 76 6.11 0.89 10.04
CA ARG A 76 6.27 1.96 9.05
C ARG A 76 5.61 1.66 7.70
N GLY A 77 5.63 0.40 7.26
CA GLY A 77 4.96 -0.03 6.03
C GLY A 77 3.44 -0.01 6.17
N ILE A 78 2.94 -0.39 7.36
CA ILE A 78 1.51 -0.30 7.71
C ILE A 78 1.05 1.16 7.65
N ASP A 79 1.76 2.06 8.34
CA ASP A 79 1.44 3.49 8.37
C ASP A 79 1.40 4.11 6.96
N GLU A 80 2.33 3.71 6.09
CA GLU A 80 2.39 4.18 4.70
C GLU A 80 1.17 3.73 3.88
N ILE A 81 0.71 2.48 4.05
CA ILE A 81 -0.49 1.98 3.39
C ILE A 81 -1.74 2.67 3.93
N GLU A 82 -1.89 2.77 5.24
CA GLU A 82 -3.04 3.44 5.85
C GLU A 82 -3.14 4.91 5.42
N LEU A 83 -2.00 5.60 5.33
CA LEU A 83 -1.94 6.96 4.81
C LEU A 83 -2.40 7.04 3.34
N LYS A 84 -1.99 6.10 2.49
CA LYS A 84 -2.40 6.06 1.08
C LYS A 84 -3.90 5.74 0.95
N ILE A 85 -4.41 4.79 1.72
CA ILE A 85 -5.84 4.47 1.77
C ILE A 85 -6.62 5.71 2.20
N LYS A 86 -6.23 6.34 3.30
CA LYS A 86 -6.87 7.56 3.81
C LYS A 86 -6.92 8.65 2.75
N LYS A 87 -5.79 8.92 2.07
CA LYS A 87 -5.74 9.92 0.98
C LYS A 87 -6.70 9.57 -0.16
N ALA A 88 -6.68 8.31 -0.63
CA ALA A 88 -7.57 7.87 -1.69
C ALA A 88 -9.05 8.01 -1.28
N THR A 89 -9.42 7.59 -0.07
CA THR A 89 -10.78 7.73 0.46
C THR A 89 -11.18 9.19 0.61
N THR A 90 -10.29 10.05 1.13
CA THR A 90 -10.56 11.49 1.22
C THR A 90 -10.79 12.10 -0.16
N THR A 91 -9.96 11.79 -1.15
CA THR A 91 -10.14 12.27 -2.52
C THR A 91 -11.50 11.84 -3.09
N VAL A 92 -11.87 10.56 -2.93
CA VAL A 92 -13.17 10.05 -3.37
C VAL A 92 -14.32 10.79 -2.67
N LEU A 93 -14.26 10.95 -1.35
CA LEU A 93 -15.27 11.68 -0.58
C LEU A 93 -15.40 13.14 -1.01
N THR A 94 -14.28 13.84 -1.23
CA THR A 94 -14.31 15.24 -1.69
C THR A 94 -14.86 15.39 -3.10
N CYS A 95 -14.70 14.37 -3.95
CA CYS A 95 -15.28 14.35 -5.30
C CYS A 95 -16.77 14.00 -5.29
N THR A 96 -17.30 13.32 -4.27
CA THR A 96 -18.73 13.02 -4.12
C THR A 96 -19.51 14.11 -3.38
N PHE A 97 -18.84 15.00 -2.65
CA PHE A 97 -19.47 16.22 -2.16
C PHE A 97 -19.57 17.27 -3.28
N ASP A 98 -20.58 17.11 -4.15
CA ASP A 98 -21.04 18.23 -4.98
C ASP A 98 -21.53 19.35 -4.05
N LYS A 99 -21.14 20.59 -4.40
CA LYS A 99 -21.39 21.87 -3.69
C LYS A 99 -22.48 21.77 -2.59
N LEU A 100 -22.03 21.49 -1.37
CA LEU A 100 -22.90 21.38 -0.19
C LEU A 100 -23.61 22.69 0.17
N LEU A 101 -23.11 23.82 -0.34
CA LEU A 101 -23.64 25.15 -0.06
C LEU A 101 -23.91 25.86 -1.39
N ILE A 102 -25.16 26.21 -1.60
CA ILE A 102 -25.60 27.15 -2.63
C ILE A 102 -25.75 28.50 -1.92
N PRO A 103 -25.02 29.54 -2.32
CA PRO A 103 -25.21 30.86 -1.72
C PRO A 103 -26.64 31.35 -2.01
N SER A 104 -27.42 31.60 -0.95
CA SER A 104 -28.63 32.42 -1.03
C SER A 104 -28.19 33.87 -0.92
N PHE A 105 -28.50 34.67 -1.94
CA PHE A 105 -28.38 36.12 -1.91
C PHE A 105 -29.81 36.70 -1.81
N ASP A 106 -30.56 36.36 -0.76
CA ASP A 106 -31.90 36.91 -0.53
C ASP A 106 -31.89 38.31 0.13
N ASP A 107 -30.72 38.92 0.32
CA ASP A 107 -30.57 40.27 0.90
C ASP A 107 -30.06 41.32 -0.11
N VAL A 108 -30.54 41.31 -1.36
CA VAL A 108 -30.52 42.52 -2.19
C VAL A 108 -31.95 43.04 -2.26
N ILE A 109 -32.24 44.01 -1.39
CA ILE A 109 -33.44 44.84 -1.47
C ILE A 109 -33.37 45.56 -2.82
N ASP A 110 -34.25 45.18 -3.75
CA ASP A 110 -34.52 45.98 -4.95
C ASP A 110 -35.05 47.35 -4.48
N ASN A 111 -34.19 48.37 -4.55
CA ASN A 111 -34.56 49.78 -4.49
C ASN A 111 -34.19 50.44 -5.82
#